data_AF-A0A532AGD7-F1
#
_entry.id   AF-A0A532AGD7-F1
#
_cell.length_a   1.000
_cell.length_b   1.000
_cell.length_c   1.000
_cell.angle_alpha   90.00
_cell.angle_beta   90.00
_cell.angle_gamma   90.00
#
_symmetry.space_group_name_H-M   'P 1'
#
loop_
_entity.id
_entity.type
_entity.pdbx_description
1 polymer ?
#
loop_
_entity_poly.entity_id
_entity_poly.type
_entity_poly.pdbx_seq_one_letter_code
_entity_poly.pdbx_strand_id
1 'polypeptide(L)'
;VLDHTVPHTASTEVIRNVVTGRARGVFQGRINVHQYAQKTNAKMACNTLLLSDDGEFSTKPELEIFADDVVCGHGATFTEIDHS
;
A
#
# COMPACT_ATOMS: atom_id res chain seq x y z
N VAL A 1 -7.46 6.74 -2.62
CA VAL A 1 -7.24 6.43 -4.05
C VAL A 1 -6.31 7.49 -4.58
N LEU A 2 -5.26 7.08 -5.30
CA LEU A 2 -4.29 7.94 -5.94
C LEU A 2 -4.43 7.79 -7.46
N ASP A 3 -4.65 8.88 -8.19
CA ASP A 3 -4.86 8.87 -9.63
C ASP A 3 -3.70 9.55 -10.38
N HIS A 4 -3.01 8.77 -11.21
CA HIS A 4 -2.03 9.27 -12.18
C HIS A 4 -2.74 9.51 -13.53
N THR A 5 -3.03 10.77 -13.83
CA THR A 5 -3.81 11.18 -15.03
C THR A 5 -2.96 11.76 -16.16
N VAL A 6 -1.68 12.04 -15.91
CA VAL A 6 -0.74 12.62 -16.88
C VAL A 6 0.62 11.89 -16.88
N PRO A 7 1.38 11.94 -17.99
CA PRO A 7 2.68 11.27 -18.08
C PRO A 7 3.71 11.77 -17.07
N HIS A 8 4.77 10.98 -16.86
CA HIS A 8 5.97 11.36 -16.09
C HIS A 8 5.70 11.74 -14.63
N THR A 9 4.74 11.08 -14.00
CA THR A 9 4.39 11.31 -12.60
C THR A 9 5.00 10.26 -11.69
N ALA A 10 5.27 10.63 -10.43
CA ALA A 10 5.84 9.73 -9.46
C ALA A 10 5.11 9.83 -8.11
N SER A 11 5.01 8.72 -7.40
CA SER A 11 4.39 8.65 -6.08
C SER A 11 5.04 7.58 -5.20
N THR A 12 5.02 7.82 -3.89
CA THR A 12 5.44 6.85 -2.89
C THR A 12 4.53 6.99 -1.68
N GLU A 13 3.76 5.96 -1.39
CA GLU A 13 2.88 5.87 -0.24
C GLU A 13 3.45 4.86 0.76
N VAL A 14 3.70 5.31 1.99
CA VAL A 14 4.17 4.44 3.08
C VAL A 14 3.19 4.54 4.24
N ILE A 15 2.51 3.44 4.51
CA ILE A 15 1.54 3.29 5.58
C ILE A 15 2.17 2.41 6.65
N ARG A 16 2.19 2.89 7.89
CA ARG A 16 2.72 2.15 9.05
C ARG A 16 1.64 2.04 10.10
N ASN A 17 1.37 0.83 10.54
CA ASN A 17 0.33 0.53 11.51
C ASN A 17 0.93 -0.17 12.73
N VAL A 18 0.43 0.15 13.90
CA VAL A 18 0.73 -0.55 15.16
C VAL A 18 -0.61 -0.94 15.78
N VAL A 19 -0.81 -2.22 15.99
CA VAL A 19 -2.06 -2.78 16.52
C VAL A 19 -1.83 -3.31 17.92
N THR A 20 -2.59 -2.83 18.90
CA THR A 20 -2.44 -3.17 20.31
C THR A 20 -3.72 -3.78 20.88
N GLY A 21 -3.57 -4.66 21.88
CA GLY A 21 -4.68 -5.34 22.52
C GLY A 21 -5.61 -5.99 21.51
N ARG A 22 -6.91 -5.69 21.59
CA ARG A 22 -7.95 -6.26 20.72
C ARG A 22 -8.36 -5.33 19.56
N ALA A 23 -7.47 -4.43 19.16
CA ALA A 23 -7.77 -3.46 18.11
C ALA A 23 -7.91 -4.14 16.75
N ARG A 24 -8.82 -3.63 15.92
CA ARG A 24 -9.01 -4.06 14.54
C ARG A 24 -8.82 -2.89 13.59
N GLY A 25 -7.92 -3.03 12.62
CA GLY A 25 -7.65 -2.01 11.60
C GLY A 25 -7.89 -2.52 10.19
N VAL A 26 -8.24 -1.61 9.29
CA VAL A 26 -8.38 -1.90 7.86
C VAL A 26 -7.68 -0.80 7.06
N PHE A 27 -6.88 -1.19 6.07
CA PHE A 27 -6.36 -0.29 5.05
C PHE A 27 -6.77 -0.78 3.67
N GLN A 28 -7.38 0.11 2.87
CA GLN A 28 -7.62 -0.13 1.45
C GLN A 28 -7.00 1.01 0.65
N GLY A 29 -5.96 0.67 -0.11
CA GLY A 29 -5.23 1.58 -0.97
C GLY A 29 -5.43 1.18 -2.42
N ARG A 30 -5.57 2.16 -3.32
CA ARG A 30 -5.60 1.91 -4.75
C ARG A 30 -4.84 2.99 -5.50
N ILE A 31 -3.92 2.56 -6.38
CA ILE A 31 -3.26 3.42 -7.36
C ILE A 31 -3.86 3.13 -8.72
N ASN A 32 -4.33 4.18 -9.37
CA ASN A 32 -4.86 4.16 -10.72
C ASN A 32 -3.86 4.84 -11.66
N VAL A 33 -3.54 4.19 -12.77
CA VAL A 33 -2.69 4.76 -13.82
C VAL A 33 -3.46 4.75 -15.13
N HIS A 34 -3.87 5.94 -15.57
CA HIS A 34 -4.63 6.12 -16.80
C HIS A 34 -3.77 5.77 -18.02
N GLN A 35 -4.40 5.35 -19.12
CA GLN A 35 -3.71 4.92 -20.35
C GLN A 35 -2.70 5.96 -20.89
N TYR A 36 -2.99 7.26 -20.73
CA TYR A 36 -2.09 8.33 -21.17
C TYR A 36 -0.95 8.63 -20.20
N ALA A 37 -1.02 8.15 -18.96
CA ALA A 37 -0.04 8.42 -17.90
C ALA A 37 1.21 7.52 -18.01
N GLN A 38 1.82 7.53 -19.19
CA GLN A 38 3.06 6.81 -19.48
C GLN A 38 4.22 7.34 -18.64
N LYS A 39 5.23 6.52 -18.43
CA LYS A 39 6.40 6.80 -17.57
C LYS A 39 6.03 7.09 -16.12
N THR A 40 4.91 6.55 -15.64
CA THR A 40 4.53 6.61 -14.22
C THR A 40 5.45 5.73 -13.38
N ASN A 41 5.90 6.24 -12.23
CA ASN A 41 6.65 5.49 -11.22
C ASN A 41 5.93 5.57 -9.86
N ALA A 42 5.20 4.53 -9.49
CA ALA A 42 4.33 4.53 -8.31
C ALA A 42 4.63 3.36 -7.36
N LYS A 43 4.74 3.64 -6.07
CA LYS A 43 5.04 2.63 -5.03
C LYS A 43 4.12 2.77 -3.84
N MET A 44 3.58 1.65 -3.36
CA MET A 44 2.82 1.59 -2.11
C MET A 44 3.39 0.53 -1.17
N ALA A 45 3.63 0.89 0.08
CA ALA A 45 4.04 -0.03 1.13
C ALA A 45 3.12 0.11 2.35
N CYS A 46 2.55 -1.01 2.80
CA CYS A 46 1.76 -1.09 4.02
C CYS A 46 2.46 -2.02 5.03
N ASN A 47 3.05 -1.47 6.08
CA ASN A 47 3.78 -2.23 7.08
C ASN A 47 3.02 -2.21 8.40
N THR A 48 2.69 -3.38 8.92
CA THR A 48 1.89 -3.52 10.13
C THR A 48 2.65 -4.30 11.20
N LEU A 49 2.74 -3.71 12.39
CA LEU A 49 3.24 -4.33 13.60
C LEU A 49 2.06 -4.74 14.51
N LEU A 50 1.92 -6.04 14.75
CA LEU A 50 0.98 -6.62 15.71
C LEU A 50 1.67 -6.75 17.07
N LEU A 51 1.09 -6.15 18.11
CA LEU A 51 1.61 -6.19 19.49
C LEU A 51 0.80 -7.12 20.41
N SER A 52 -0.19 -7.82 19.85
CA SER A 52 -1.06 -8.72 20.60
C SER A 52 -1.68 -9.72 19.64
N ASP A 53 -1.78 -10.98 20.08
CA ASP A 53 -2.41 -12.08 19.35
C ASP A 53 -3.91 -11.87 19.12
N ASP A 54 -4.56 -11.02 19.92
CA ASP A 54 -5.98 -10.69 19.78
C ASP A 54 -6.23 -9.47 18.86
N GLY A 55 -5.16 -8.86 18.34
CA GLY A 55 -5.22 -7.74 17.43
C GLY A 55 -5.32 -8.21 15.98
N GLU A 56 -6.09 -7.49 15.15
CA GLU A 56 -6.23 -7.83 13.74
C GLU A 56 -6.00 -6.62 12.84
N PHE A 57 -5.43 -6.87 11.65
CA PHE A 57 -5.33 -5.86 10.61
C PHE A 57 -5.55 -6.47 9.24
N SER A 58 -6.43 -5.88 8.47
CA SER A 58 -6.65 -6.27 7.07
C SER A 58 -6.11 -5.19 6.14
N THR A 59 -5.40 -5.59 5.10
CA THR A 59 -4.87 -4.66 4.10
C THR A 59 -5.22 -5.13 2.70
N LYS A 60 -5.68 -4.21 1.87
CA LYS A 60 -5.98 -4.44 0.46
C LYS A 60 -5.37 -3.32 -0.38
N PRO A 61 -4.06 -3.41 -0.70
CA PRO A 61 -3.44 -2.57 -1.71
C PRO A 61 -3.79 -3.09 -3.12
N GLU A 62 -4.23 -2.19 -3.99
CA GLU A 62 -4.71 -2.50 -5.33
C GLU A 62 -4.01 -1.61 -6.38
N LEU A 63 -3.82 -2.16 -7.58
CA LEU A 63 -3.32 -1.44 -8.74
C LEU A 63 -4.31 -1.59 -9.90
N GLU A 64 -4.73 -0.48 -10.49
CA GLU A 64 -5.46 -0.45 -11.76
C GLU A 64 -4.61 0.29 -12.79
N ILE A 65 -3.93 -0.45 -13.65
CA ILE A 65 -2.94 0.10 -14.60
C ILE A 65 -3.40 -0.14 -16.03
N PHE A 66 -3.59 0.96 -16.75
CA PHE A 66 -3.97 0.95 -18.17
C PHE A 66 -2.85 1.47 -19.09
N ALA A 67 -1.68 1.80 -18.55
CA ALA A 67 -0.51 2.27 -19.29
C ALA A 67 0.60 1.22 -19.33
N ASP A 68 1.25 1.06 -20.48
CA ASP A 68 2.24 0.00 -20.71
C ASP A 68 3.64 0.34 -20.18
N ASP A 69 4.07 1.60 -20.30
CA ASP A 69 5.43 2.03 -20.00
C ASP A 69 5.52 2.62 -18.59
N VAL A 70 5.35 1.78 -17.57
CA VAL A 70 5.28 2.21 -16.15
C VAL A 70 6.10 1.30 -15.23
N VAL A 71 6.47 1.84 -14.07
CA VAL A 71 7.05 1.07 -12.97
C VAL A 71 6.14 1.25 -11.77
N CYS A 72 5.28 0.27 -11.52
CA CYS A 72 4.34 0.32 -10.41
C CYS A 72 4.50 -0.90 -9.51
N GLY A 73 4.35 -0.71 -8.21
CA GLY A 73 4.41 -1.81 -7.26
C GLY A 73 3.69 -1.50 -5.97
N HIS A 74 3.16 -2.54 -5.34
CA HIS A 74 2.61 -2.46 -4.00
C HIS A 74 3.09 -3.64 -3.17
N GLY A 75 3.20 -3.44 -1.86
CA GLY A 75 3.59 -4.48 -0.92
C GLY A 75 2.92 -4.24 0.43
N ALA A 76 2.62 -5.34 1.10
CA ALA A 76 2.16 -5.31 2.48
C ALA A 76 2.96 -6.30 3.32
N THR A 77 3.34 -5.89 4.53
CA THR A 77 4.04 -6.73 5.49
C THR A 77 3.31 -6.72 6.82
N PHE A 78 3.31 -7.87 7.49
CA PHE A 78 2.81 -8.06 8.83
C PHE A 78 3.92 -8.68 9.65
N THR A 79 4.15 -8.14 10.85
CA THR A 79 5.17 -8.64 11.75
C THR A 79 4.69 -8.48 13.18
N GLU A 80 5.13 -9.37 14.06
CA GLU A 80 4.91 -9.31 15.49
C GLU A 80 6.22 -8.87 16.17
N ILE A 81 6.16 -8.30 17.38
CA ILE A 81 7.38 -8.06 18.15
C ILE A 81 8.00 -9.41 18.53
N ASP A 82 9.26 -9.59 18.12
CA ASP A 82 10.10 -10.64 18.66
C ASP A 82 10.51 -10.27 20.10
N HIS A 83 10.27 -11.18 21.03
CA HIS A 83 10.55 -11.02 22.46
C HIS A 83 11.78 -11.84 22.92
N SER A 84 12.58 -12.35 21.99
CA SER A 84 13.81 -13.12 22.29
C SER A 84 14.98 -12.31 22.83
#